data_AF-A0A6A6YU75-F1
#
_entry.id   AF-A0A6A6YU75-F1
#
_cell.length_a   1.000
_cell.length_b   1.000
_cell.length_c   1.000
_cell.angle_alpha   90.00
_cell.angle_beta   90.00
_cell.angle_gamma   90.00
#
_symmetry.space_group_name_H-M   'P 1'
#
loop_
_entity.id
_entity.type
_entity.pdbx_description
1 polymer ?
#
loop_
_entity_poly.entity_id
_entity_poly.type
_entity_poly.pdbx_seq_one_letter_code
_entity_poly.pdbx_strand_id
1 'polypeptide(L)'
;YFLNGYPSLAQFVASDRDKSTAVFRRFDRLSARNLLYLQSELAELETKQDAFDRADGLDDLHTKQCARNWEHLRERARTGAKETERVQLALEIRAKLKEYREALLFENTLLSLDPPSQRVLQALRKKFHNVTPGDPEGWPTLGGASSSIYEDGTDLIALRRPPHQDRMTAFVRERLGIFF
;
A
#
# COMPACT_ATOMS: atom_id res chain seq x y z
N TYR A 1 19.41 -13.80 25.01
CA TYR A 1 19.78 -13.85 23.59
C TYR A 1 18.57 -14.26 22.78
N PHE A 2 18.23 -13.50 21.75
CA PHE A 2 17.12 -13.86 20.85
C PHE A 2 17.60 -14.84 19.79
N LEU A 3 16.72 -15.74 19.35
CA LEU A 3 16.94 -16.58 18.18
C LEU A 3 17.17 -15.69 16.95
N ASN A 4 18.23 -15.97 16.19
CA ASN A 4 18.49 -15.26 14.94
C ASN A 4 17.35 -15.53 13.95
N GLY A 5 16.85 -14.47 13.31
CA GLY A 5 15.63 -14.48 12.53
C GLY A 5 14.68 -13.36 12.95
N TYR A 6 13.37 -13.56 12.74
CA TYR A 6 12.33 -12.60 13.11
C TYR A 6 12.46 -12.06 14.55
N PRO A 7 12.72 -12.88 15.60
CA PRO A 7 12.81 -12.37 16.97
C PRO A 7 13.96 -11.36 17.15
N SER A 8 15.16 -11.70 16.66
CA SER A 8 16.33 -10.82 16.77
C SER A 8 16.19 -9.53 15.94
N LEU A 9 15.60 -9.62 14.75
CA LEU A 9 15.40 -8.46 13.86
C LEU A 9 14.31 -7.54 14.39
N ALA A 10 13.19 -8.09 14.86
CA ALA A 10 12.12 -7.33 15.50
C ALA A 10 12.62 -6.62 16.76
N GLN A 11 13.41 -7.29 17.60
CA GLN A 11 14.03 -6.66 18.76
C GLN A 11 14.94 -5.51 18.36
N PHE A 12 15.79 -5.69 17.33
CA PHE A 12 16.65 -4.63 16.83
C PHE A 12 15.83 -3.40 16.41
N VAL A 13 14.83 -3.60 15.56
CA VAL A 13 13.94 -2.53 15.08
C VAL A 13 13.20 -1.84 16.22
N ALA A 14 12.69 -2.61 17.20
CA ALA A 14 11.94 -2.08 18.33
C ALA A 14 12.82 -1.34 19.34
N SER A 15 14.08 -1.75 19.49
CA SER A 15 15.03 -1.18 20.46
C SER A 15 15.55 0.20 20.09
N ASP A 16 15.45 0.59 18.81
CA ASP A 16 15.83 1.94 18.40
C ASP A 16 14.87 2.98 19.00
N ARG A 17 15.41 3.81 19.91
CA ARG A 17 14.67 4.86 20.61
C ARG A 17 14.10 5.89 19.65
N ASP A 18 14.87 6.22 18.60
CA ASP A 18 14.46 7.21 17.61
C ASP A 18 13.63 6.59 16.49
N LYS A 19 13.43 5.27 16.48
CA LYS A 19 12.65 4.52 15.47
C LYS A 19 13.13 4.78 14.03
N SER A 20 14.37 5.22 13.87
CA SER A 20 15.03 5.38 12.58
C SER A 20 15.19 4.05 11.85
N THR A 21 15.36 2.94 12.56
CA THR A 21 15.48 1.59 12.00
C THR A 21 14.13 0.92 11.70
N ALA A 22 12.99 1.60 11.91
CA ALA A 22 11.66 1.12 11.52
C ALA A 22 11.47 1.25 10.01
N VAL A 23 12.26 0.46 9.27
CA VAL A 23 12.35 0.46 7.82
C VAL A 23 11.71 -0.79 7.28
N PHE A 24 10.82 -0.62 6.30
CA PHE A 24 10.10 -1.72 5.69
C PHE A 24 10.05 -1.53 4.19
N ARG A 25 9.86 -2.64 3.48
CA ARG A 25 9.63 -2.63 2.03
C ARG A 25 8.22 -2.08 1.74
N ARG A 26 8.11 -1.16 0.77
CA ARG A 26 6.85 -0.55 0.36
C ARG A 26 6.05 -1.43 -0.62
N PHE A 27 6.76 -2.27 -1.38
CA PHE A 27 6.21 -3.19 -2.38
C PHE A 27 5.58 -2.48 -3.58
N ASP A 28 6.21 -1.41 -4.07
CA ASP A 28 5.67 -0.50 -5.11
C ASP A 28 5.05 -1.22 -6.30
N ARG A 29 5.78 -2.18 -6.87
CA ARG A 29 5.31 -2.94 -8.04
C ARG A 29 4.08 -3.78 -7.74
N LEU A 30 3.99 -4.36 -6.54
CA LEU A 30 2.87 -5.20 -6.15
C LEU A 30 1.65 -4.35 -5.81
N SER A 31 1.84 -3.23 -5.11
CA SER A 31 0.78 -2.27 -4.80
C SER A 31 0.19 -1.64 -6.06
N ALA A 32 1.04 -1.19 -7.00
CA ALA A 32 0.60 -0.66 -8.29
C ALA A 32 -0.19 -1.71 -9.09
N ARG A 33 0.27 -2.97 -9.10
CA ARG A 33 -0.46 -4.06 -9.75
C ARG A 33 -1.84 -4.29 -9.11
N ASN A 34 -1.95 -4.22 -7.79
CA ASN A 34 -3.22 -4.34 -7.09
C ASN A 34 -4.18 -3.19 -7.45
N LEU A 35 -3.69 -1.95 -7.47
CA LEU A 35 -4.50 -0.79 -7.88
C LEU A 35 -4.99 -0.91 -9.33
N LEU A 36 -4.14 -1.39 -10.23
CA LEU A 36 -4.52 -1.65 -11.62
C LEU A 36 -5.61 -2.72 -11.73
N TYR A 37 -5.54 -3.79 -10.93
CA TYR A 37 -6.60 -4.80 -10.88
C TYR A 37 -7.93 -4.25 -10.39
N LEU A 38 -7.92 -3.50 -9.29
CA LEU A 38 -9.13 -2.88 -8.76
C LEU A 38 -9.74 -1.87 -9.75
N GLN A 39 -8.89 -1.10 -10.45
CA GLN A 39 -9.33 -0.17 -11.49
C GLN A 39 -9.95 -0.90 -12.69
N SER A 40 -9.32 -1.97 -13.18
CA SER A 40 -9.87 -2.77 -14.27
C SER A 40 -11.20 -3.43 -13.89
N GLU A 41 -11.29 -3.99 -12.68
CA GLU A 41 -12.53 -4.60 -12.19
C GLU A 41 -13.68 -3.58 -12.12
N LEU A 42 -13.41 -2.36 -11.64
CA LEU A 42 -14.39 -1.27 -11.65
C LEU A 42 -14.84 -0.87 -13.06
N ALA A 43 -13.91 -0.80 -14.03
CA ALA A 43 -14.24 -0.45 -15.41
C ALA A 43 -15.16 -1.48 -16.08
N GLU A 44 -14.97 -2.77 -15.78
CA GLU A 44 -15.87 -3.84 -16.26
C GLU A 44 -17.26 -3.72 -15.61
N LEU A 45 -17.34 -3.46 -14.31
CA LEU A 45 -18.61 -3.26 -13.60
C LEU A 45 -19.35 -2.01 -14.09
N GLU A 46 -18.63 -0.91 -14.34
CA GLU A 46 -19.17 0.33 -14.93
C GLU A 46 -19.74 0.06 -16.33
N THR A 47 -18.98 -0.66 -17.17
CA THR A 47 -19.44 -1.06 -18.52
C THR A 47 -20.74 -1.88 -18.45
N LYS A 48 -20.84 -2.79 -17.47
CA LYS A 48 -22.06 -3.59 -17.25
C LYS A 48 -23.23 -2.72 -16.77
N GLN A 49 -22.99 -1.76 -15.87
CA GLN A 49 -24.01 -0.84 -15.38
C GLN A 49 -24.56 0.01 -16.54
N ASP A 50 -23.67 0.59 -17.36
CA ASP A 50 -24.05 1.37 -18.53
C ASP A 50 -24.86 0.55 -19.54
N ALA A 51 -24.56 -0.73 -19.69
CA ALA A 51 -25.34 -1.64 -20.53
C ALA A 51 -26.76 -1.85 -19.99
N PHE A 52 -26.93 -1.99 -18.67
CA PHE A 52 -28.25 -2.05 -18.05
C PHE A 52 -29.02 -0.76 -18.19
N ASP A 53 -28.37 0.39 -17.97
CA ASP A 53 -29.02 1.70 -18.08
C ASP A 53 -29.53 1.95 -19.52
N ARG A 54 -28.74 1.55 -20.54
CA ARG A 54 -29.18 1.59 -21.95
C ARG A 54 -30.37 0.69 -22.22
N ALA A 55 -30.34 -0.55 -21.72
CA ALA A 55 -31.44 -1.50 -21.92
C ALA A 55 -32.73 -1.01 -21.24
N ASP A 56 -32.61 -0.51 -20.00
CA ASP A 56 -33.74 -0.04 -19.19
C ASP A 56 -34.35 1.26 -19.76
N GLY A 57 -33.55 2.09 -20.44
CA GLY A 57 -34.03 3.27 -21.15
C GLY A 57 -35.00 2.97 -22.31
N LEU A 58 -34.86 1.80 -22.93
CA LEU A 58 -35.74 1.34 -24.02
C LEU A 58 -36.95 0.53 -23.55
N ASP A 59 -37.03 0.24 -22.25
CA ASP A 59 -38.03 -0.67 -21.68
C ASP A 59 -39.30 0.07 -21.19
N ASP A 60 -40.19 -0.69 -20.56
CA ASP A 60 -41.48 -0.25 -20.05
C ASP A 60 -41.39 0.81 -18.92
N LEU A 61 -42.53 1.44 -18.63
CA LEU A 61 -42.60 2.48 -17.60
C LEU A 61 -42.24 1.95 -16.21
N HIS A 62 -42.52 0.67 -15.95
CA HIS A 62 -42.22 0.03 -14.68
C HIS A 62 -40.70 -0.10 -14.47
N THR A 63 -39.96 -0.58 -15.47
CA THR A 63 -38.49 -0.63 -15.46
C THR A 63 -37.90 0.76 -15.22
N LYS A 64 -38.43 1.77 -15.92
CA LYS A 64 -38.01 3.17 -15.74
C LYS A 64 -38.29 3.70 -14.34
N GLN A 65 -39.30 3.17 -13.66
CA GLN A 65 -39.59 3.48 -12.26
C GLN A 65 -38.57 2.82 -11.32
N CYS A 66 -38.19 1.57 -11.56
CA CYS A 66 -37.10 0.90 -10.82
C CYS A 66 -35.77 1.68 -10.94
N ALA A 67 -35.43 2.15 -12.14
CA ALA A 67 -34.18 2.87 -12.39
C ALA A 67 -34.05 4.20 -11.61
N ARG A 68 -35.17 4.81 -11.19
CA ARG A 68 -35.19 6.09 -10.46
C ARG A 68 -35.56 5.98 -8.99
N ASN A 69 -35.95 4.80 -8.50
CA ASN A 69 -36.40 4.60 -7.13
C ASN A 69 -35.79 3.30 -6.56
N TRP A 70 -34.84 3.47 -5.64
CA TRP A 70 -34.12 2.37 -5.00
C TRP A 70 -35.04 1.44 -4.19
N GLU A 71 -36.06 1.98 -3.51
CA GLU A 71 -37.00 1.17 -2.74
C GLU A 71 -37.83 0.28 -3.66
N HIS A 72 -38.36 0.85 -4.75
CA HIS A 72 -39.11 0.11 -5.76
C HIS A 72 -38.27 -0.97 -6.44
N LEU A 73 -37.03 -0.62 -6.83
CA LEU A 73 -36.07 -1.57 -7.37
C LEU A 73 -35.81 -2.74 -6.42
N ARG A 74 -35.59 -2.46 -5.13
CA ARG A 74 -35.34 -3.49 -4.11
C ARG A 74 -36.53 -4.37 -3.84
N GLU A 75 -37.73 -3.82 -3.83
CA GLU A 75 -38.95 -4.60 -3.65
C GLU A 75 -39.15 -5.58 -4.81
N ARG A 76 -38.97 -5.09 -6.04
CA ARG A 76 -39.07 -5.89 -7.26
C ARG A 76 -37.99 -6.95 -7.38
N ALA A 77 -36.77 -6.66 -6.92
CA ALA A 77 -35.66 -7.61 -6.86
C ALA A 77 -35.92 -8.84 -5.98
N ARG A 78 -36.99 -8.86 -5.16
CA ARG A 78 -37.40 -10.06 -4.40
C ARG A 78 -37.97 -11.15 -5.29
N THR A 79 -38.52 -10.80 -6.45
CA THR A 79 -39.20 -11.73 -7.36
C THR A 79 -38.74 -11.64 -8.81
N GLY A 80 -38.25 -10.47 -9.24
CA GLY A 80 -37.78 -10.21 -10.60
C GLY A 80 -36.28 -10.41 -10.76
N ALA A 81 -35.88 -11.41 -11.54
CA ALA A 81 -34.46 -11.72 -11.81
C ALA A 81 -33.69 -10.52 -12.39
N LYS A 82 -34.34 -9.73 -13.26
CA LYS A 82 -33.78 -8.53 -13.88
C LYS A 82 -33.35 -7.51 -12.81
N GLU A 83 -34.27 -7.16 -11.91
CA GLU A 83 -34.03 -6.23 -10.81
C GLU A 83 -33.07 -6.79 -9.77
N THR A 84 -33.10 -8.10 -9.50
CA THR A 84 -32.11 -8.76 -8.63
C THR A 84 -30.69 -8.52 -9.15
N GLU A 85 -30.46 -8.69 -10.46
CA GLU A 85 -29.14 -8.47 -11.05
C GLU A 85 -28.66 -7.01 -10.94
N ARG A 86 -29.57 -6.05 -11.09
CA ARG A 86 -29.26 -4.61 -10.95
C ARG A 86 -28.93 -4.23 -9.51
N VAL A 87 -29.69 -4.75 -8.54
CA VAL A 87 -29.37 -4.56 -7.11
C VAL A 87 -28.01 -5.19 -6.78
N GLN A 88 -27.75 -6.41 -7.26
CA GLN A 88 -26.50 -7.09 -6.99
C GLN A 88 -25.29 -6.34 -7.57
N LEU A 89 -25.39 -5.90 -8.83
CA LEU A 89 -24.36 -5.10 -9.48
C LEU A 89 -24.09 -3.80 -8.73
N ALA A 90 -25.15 -3.08 -8.32
CA ALA A 90 -25.00 -1.84 -7.56
C ALA A 90 -24.29 -2.06 -6.22
N LEU A 91 -24.56 -3.18 -5.53
CA LEU A 91 -23.88 -3.52 -4.27
C LEU A 91 -22.42 -3.93 -4.49
N GLU A 92 -22.14 -4.67 -5.57
CA GLU A 92 -20.79 -5.06 -5.97
C GLU A 92 -19.93 -3.84 -6.31
N ILE A 93 -20.45 -2.91 -7.12
CA ILE A 93 -19.79 -1.63 -7.43
C ILE A 93 -19.50 -0.85 -6.15
N ARG A 94 -20.45 -0.75 -5.21
CA ARG A 94 -20.25 -0.03 -3.94
C ARG A 94 -19.13 -0.66 -3.11
N ALA A 95 -19.08 -1.99 -3.02
CA ALA A 95 -18.04 -2.69 -2.28
C ALA A 95 -16.67 -2.47 -2.94
N LYS A 96 -16.58 -2.63 -4.26
CA LYS A 96 -15.34 -2.49 -5.01
C LYS A 96 -14.81 -1.06 -5.03
N LEU A 97 -15.70 -0.06 -5.17
CA LEU A 97 -15.32 1.35 -5.08
C LEU A 97 -14.74 1.70 -3.71
N LYS A 98 -15.29 1.13 -2.63
CA LYS A 98 -14.75 1.33 -1.29
C LYS A 98 -13.33 0.75 -1.19
N GLU A 99 -13.15 -0.51 -1.61
CA GLU A 99 -11.85 -1.19 -1.61
C GLU A 99 -10.80 -0.41 -2.42
N TYR A 100 -11.14 0.03 -3.63
CA TYR A 100 -10.26 0.81 -4.49
C TYR A 100 -9.86 2.16 -3.88
N ARG A 101 -10.83 2.90 -3.32
CA ARG A 101 -10.56 4.21 -2.71
C ARG A 101 -9.71 4.08 -1.43
N GLU A 102 -9.97 3.07 -0.61
CA GLU A 102 -9.16 2.78 0.56
C GLU A 102 -7.73 2.42 0.14
N ALA A 103 -7.55 1.56 -0.86
CA ALA A 103 -6.24 1.21 -1.39
C ALA A 103 -5.47 2.43 -1.93
N LEU A 104 -6.13 3.35 -2.65
CA LEU A 104 -5.52 4.60 -3.12
C LEU A 104 -5.06 5.50 -1.96
N LEU A 105 -5.87 5.63 -0.90
CA LEU A 105 -5.51 6.44 0.26
C LEU A 105 -4.31 5.85 1.02
N PHE A 106 -4.27 4.53 1.18
CA PHE A 106 -3.13 3.85 1.79
C PHE A 106 -1.87 4.01 0.93
N GLU A 107 -1.96 3.80 -0.38
CA GLU A 107 -0.82 3.96 -1.27
C GLU A 107 -0.30 5.40 -1.28
N ASN A 108 -1.19 6.39 -1.36
CA ASN A 108 -0.82 7.81 -1.26
C ASN A 108 -0.09 8.11 0.07
N THR A 109 -0.53 7.52 1.17
CA THR A 109 0.13 7.66 2.47
C THR A 109 1.54 7.05 2.41
N LEU A 110 1.69 5.84 1.88
CA LEU A 110 2.99 5.16 1.76
C LEU A 110 3.97 5.89 0.84
N LEU A 111 3.49 6.45 -0.27
CA LEU A 111 4.29 7.25 -1.21
C LEU A 111 4.75 8.58 -0.59
N SER A 112 4.03 9.10 0.41
CA SER A 112 4.39 10.33 1.14
C SER A 112 5.41 10.13 2.27
N LEU A 113 5.81 8.89 2.54
CA LEU A 113 6.83 8.55 3.52
C LEU A 113 8.22 8.67 2.91
N ASP A 114 9.16 9.16 3.72
CA ASP A 114 10.54 9.32 3.29
C ASP A 114 11.27 7.97 3.21
N PRO A 115 12.20 7.81 2.26
CA PRO A 115 13.12 6.69 2.29
C PRO A 115 14.03 6.77 3.52
N PRO A 116 14.59 5.63 3.99
CA PRO A 116 15.56 5.65 5.06
C PRO A 116 16.82 6.44 4.67
N SER A 117 17.44 7.14 5.63
CA SER A 117 18.74 7.77 5.39
C SER A 117 19.81 6.71 5.05
N GLN A 118 20.81 7.09 4.24
CA GLN A 118 21.91 6.19 3.86
C GLN A 118 22.61 5.55 5.07
N ARG A 119 22.82 6.33 6.14
CA ARG A 119 23.44 5.83 7.38
C ARG A 119 22.60 4.74 8.05
N VAL A 120 21.29 4.95 8.14
CA VAL A 120 20.34 3.97 8.71
C VAL A 120 20.31 2.72 7.85
N LEU A 121 20.20 2.87 6.52
CA LEU A 121 20.16 1.74 5.60
C LEU A 121 21.42 0.88 5.69
N GLN A 122 22.60 1.50 5.78
CA GLN A 122 23.86 0.78 5.96
C GLN A 122 23.92 0.03 7.31
N ALA A 123 23.49 0.67 8.40
CA ALA A 123 23.45 0.02 9.71
C ALA A 123 22.47 -1.16 9.72
N LEU A 124 21.31 -0.99 9.11
CA LEU A 124 20.30 -2.04 8.96
C LEU A 124 20.83 -3.20 8.13
N ARG A 125 21.47 -2.95 6.99
CA ARG A 125 22.07 -4.00 6.14
C ARG A 125 23.15 -4.78 6.86
N LYS A 126 24.07 -4.11 7.56
CA LYS A 126 25.11 -4.77 8.36
C LYS A 126 24.50 -5.68 9.44
N LYS A 127 23.48 -5.18 10.14
CA LYS A 127 22.76 -5.96 11.15
C LYS A 127 21.99 -7.13 10.53
N PHE A 128 21.32 -6.89 9.40
CA PHE A 128 20.52 -7.87 8.70
C PHE A 128 21.37 -9.00 8.14
N HIS A 129 22.54 -8.71 7.58
CA HIS A 129 23.48 -9.71 7.05
C HIS A 129 24.43 -10.29 8.11
N ASN A 130 24.20 -10.02 9.40
CA ASN A 130 25.03 -10.53 10.49
C ASN A 130 26.55 -10.31 10.25
N VAL A 131 26.92 -9.22 9.58
CA VAL A 131 28.31 -8.94 9.19
C VAL A 131 29.13 -8.62 10.42
N THR A 132 30.28 -9.28 10.58
CA THR A 132 31.23 -9.01 11.67
C THR A 132 32.64 -8.82 11.13
N PRO A 133 33.57 -8.23 11.89
CA PRO A 133 34.96 -8.10 11.44
C PRO A 133 35.64 -9.44 11.09
N GLY A 134 35.21 -10.54 11.70
CA GLY A 134 35.74 -11.89 11.43
C GLY A 134 34.99 -12.66 10.34
N ASP A 135 33.83 -12.15 9.90
CA ASP A 135 33.01 -12.74 8.84
C ASP A 135 32.38 -11.60 8.01
N PRO A 136 33.11 -11.10 7.01
CA PRO A 136 32.66 -9.99 6.18
C PRO A 136 31.60 -10.38 5.15
N GLU A 137 31.47 -11.67 4.81
CA GLU A 137 30.38 -12.16 3.93
C GLU A 137 29.06 -12.23 4.69
N GLY A 138 29.11 -12.72 5.93
CA GLY A 138 27.93 -12.81 6.79
C GLY A 138 26.84 -13.69 6.20
N TRP A 139 25.61 -13.51 6.68
CA TRP A 139 24.43 -14.23 6.21
C TRP A 139 23.14 -13.48 6.55
N PRO A 140 22.12 -13.52 5.68
CA PRO A 140 20.89 -12.76 5.88
C PRO A 140 20.06 -13.34 7.03
N THR A 141 19.59 -12.46 7.91
CA THR A 141 18.78 -12.81 9.09
C THR A 141 17.46 -13.46 8.68
N LEU A 142 16.90 -13.07 7.53
CA LEU A 142 15.71 -13.72 6.95
C LEU A 142 16.12 -14.55 5.74
N GLY A 143 15.55 -15.75 5.59
CA GLY A 143 15.83 -16.64 4.47
C GLY A 143 14.84 -16.54 3.30
N GLY A 144 15.01 -17.40 2.31
CA GLY A 144 14.10 -17.53 1.17
C GLY A 144 13.99 -16.24 0.35
N ALA A 145 12.76 -15.88 -0.05
CA ALA A 145 12.46 -14.68 -0.83
C ALA A 145 12.70 -13.37 -0.06
N SER A 146 12.90 -13.42 1.25
CA SER A 146 13.16 -12.25 2.11
C SER A 146 14.65 -12.01 2.34
N SER A 147 15.53 -12.87 1.83
CA SER A 147 16.98 -12.79 2.03
C SER A 147 17.63 -11.54 1.44
N SER A 148 16.96 -10.88 0.49
CA SER A 148 17.42 -9.66 -0.16
C SER A 148 16.49 -8.47 0.04
N ILE A 149 15.59 -8.52 1.05
CA ILE A 149 14.51 -7.52 1.21
C ILE A 149 15.01 -6.08 1.45
N TYR A 150 16.26 -5.90 1.88
CA TYR A 150 16.88 -4.59 2.10
C TYR A 150 17.95 -4.22 1.06
N GLU A 151 18.15 -5.02 0.01
CA GLU A 151 19.16 -4.75 -1.03
C GLU A 151 18.77 -3.62 -1.97
N ASP A 152 17.50 -3.55 -2.34
CA ASP A 152 16.95 -2.42 -3.09
C ASP A 152 16.57 -1.31 -2.11
N GLY A 153 17.28 -0.19 -2.16
CA GLY A 153 17.00 0.96 -1.31
C GLY A 153 15.85 1.85 -1.81
N THR A 154 15.37 1.64 -3.04
CA THR A 154 14.36 2.49 -3.68
C THR A 154 12.94 2.12 -3.27
N ASP A 155 12.69 0.84 -2.98
CA ASP A 155 11.42 0.26 -2.53
C ASP A 155 11.33 0.16 -0.99
N LEU A 156 12.02 1.05 -0.26
CA LEU A 156 12.04 1.09 1.20
C LEU A 156 11.49 2.42 1.74
N ILE A 157 10.76 2.33 2.85
CA ILE A 157 10.25 3.48 3.60
C ILE A 157 10.73 3.43 5.04
N ALA A 158 10.95 4.60 5.64
CA ALA A 158 11.07 4.76 7.08
C ALA A 158 9.71 5.15 7.67
N LEU A 159 9.17 4.34 8.60
CA LEU A 159 7.86 4.63 9.22
C LEU A 159 7.85 5.91 10.04
N ARG A 160 9.00 6.32 10.57
CA ARG A 160 9.16 7.61 11.22
C ARG A 160 10.00 8.51 10.33
N ARG A 161 9.49 9.70 10.03
CA ARG A 161 10.31 10.75 9.42
C ARG A 161 11.51 11.03 10.31
N PRO A 162 12.75 10.96 9.79
CA PRO A 162 13.90 11.48 10.51
C PRO A 162 13.55 12.92 10.95
N PRO A 163 13.82 13.32 12.21
CA PRO A 163 13.64 14.70 12.60
C PRO A 163 14.41 15.54 11.58
N HIS A 164 13.67 16.40 10.87
CA HIS A 164 14.13 17.17 9.73
C HIS A 164 15.52 17.70 10.05
N GLN A 165 16.57 17.16 9.40
CA GLN A 165 17.84 17.89 9.38
C GLN A 165 17.53 19.10 8.55
N ASP A 166 17.22 20.19 9.26
CA ASP A 166 16.86 21.46 8.64
C ASP A 166 17.87 21.73 7.53
N ARG A 167 17.42 22.14 6.34
CA ARG A 167 18.31 22.30 5.18
C ARG A 167 19.47 23.25 5.51
N MET A 168 19.24 24.16 6.44
CA MET A 168 20.26 25.02 7.03
C MET A 168 21.29 24.27 7.89
N THR A 169 20.89 23.29 8.70
CA THR A 169 21.79 22.45 9.50
C THR A 169 22.68 21.58 8.61
N ALA A 170 22.17 21.07 7.49
CA ALA A 170 22.96 20.35 6.49
C ALA A 170 23.96 21.29 5.79
N PHE A 171 23.50 22.47 5.34
CA PHE A 171 24.34 23.48 4.69
C PHE A 171 25.46 24.02 5.58
N VAL A 172 25.18 24.30 6.85
CA VAL A 172 26.18 24.76 7.83
C VAL A 172 27.23 23.69 8.07
N ARG A 173 26.84 22.42 8.15
CA ARG A 173 27.79 21.32 8.32
C ARG A 173 28.68 21.12 7.09
N GLU A 174 28.12 21.23 5.89
CA GLU A 174 28.87 21.07 4.63
C GLU A 174 29.80 22.26 4.31
N ARG A 175 29.42 23.49 4.68
CA ARG A 175 30.21 24.69 4.34
C ARG A 175 31.01 25.30 5.48
N LEU A 176 30.64 25.05 6.74
CA LEU A 176 31.28 25.65 7.91
C LEU A 176 31.96 24.62 8.83
N GLY A 177 31.93 23.33 8.47
CA GLY A 177 32.71 22.28 9.14
C GLY A 177 34.23 22.37 8.99
N ILE A 178 34.75 23.47 8.43
CA ILE A 178 36.19 23.79 8.34
C ILE A 178 36.62 24.75 9.48
N PHE A 179 35.68 25.29 10.27
CA PHE A 179 35.98 26.25 11.34
C PHE A 179 35.85 25.72 12.78
N PHE A 180 35.69 24.40 12.97
CA PHE A 180 35.84 23.74 14.28
C PHE A 180 36.44 22.33 14.10
#